data_AF-A0A937FVN5-F1
#
_entry.id   AF-A0A937FVN5-F1
#
_cell.length_a   1.000
_cell.length_b   1.000
_cell.length_c   1.000
_cell.angle_alpha   90.00
_cell.angle_beta   90.00
_cell.angle_gamma   90.00
#
_symmetry.space_group_name_H-M   'P 1'
#
loop_
_entity.id
_entity.type
_entity.pdbx_description
1 polymer ?
#
loop_
_entity_poly.entity_id
_entity_poly.type
_entity_poly.pdbx_seq_one_letter_code
_entity_poly.pdbx_strand_id
1 'polypeptide(L)' 'MWYVYILKCNDGTHYVGCTNSVENRLKRHMNGEVHYTKSRLPVVVVVYTAFNDKHKAYQYEKYLKSGSGRAFSKRHLL' A
#
# COMPACT_ATOMS: atom_id res chain seq x y z
N MET A 1 -11.42 10.95 4.88
CA MET A 1 -10.00 10.85 4.52
C MET A 1 -9.75 9.51 3.86
N TRP A 2 -8.93 9.47 2.82
CA TRP A 2 -8.46 8.28 2.14
C TRP A 2 -6.94 8.21 2.22
N TYR A 3 -6.39 7.01 2.23
CA TYR A 3 -4.97 6.76 2.44
C TYR A 3 -4.48 5.78 1.39
N VAL A 4 -3.43 6.17 0.67
CA VAL A 4 -2.65 5.26 -0.16
C VAL A 4 -1.42 4.86 0.62
N TYR A 5 -1.14 3.57 0.70
CA TYR A 5 -0.05 3.04 1.51
C TYR A 5 0.80 2.04 0.71
N ILE A 6 2.06 1.93 1.09
CA ILE A 6 2.97 0.89 0.63
C ILE A 6 3.40 0.04 1.82
N LEU A 7 3.17 -1.26 1.72
CA LEU A 7 3.66 -2.24 2.67
C LEU A 7 4.91 -2.93 2.12
N LYS A 8 5.88 -3.20 2.98
CA LYS A 8 6.98 -4.12 2.70
C LYS A 8 6.65 -5.48 3.31
N CYS A 9 6.67 -6.50 2.48
CA CYS A 9 6.48 -7.89 2.87
C CYS A 9 7.78 -8.53 3.35
N ASN A 10 7.69 -9.68 4.01
CA ASN A 10 8.86 -10.41 4.51
C ASN A 10 9.81 -10.88 3.39
N ASP A 11 9.28 -11.16 2.19
CA ASP A 11 10.06 -11.52 1.00
C ASP A 11 10.73 -10.31 0.30
N GLY A 12 10.65 -9.11 0.91
CA GLY A 12 11.18 -7.87 0.34
C GLY A 12 10.33 -7.26 -0.77
N THR A 13 9.21 -7.90 -1.16
CA THR A 13 8.27 -7.32 -2.11
C THR A 13 7.45 -6.20 -1.50
N HIS A 14 6.87 -5.35 -2.35
CA HIS A 14 6.05 -4.23 -1.93
C HIS A 14 4.60 -4.39 -2.39
N TYR A 15 3.67 -4.09 -1.50
CA TYR A 15 2.24 -4.06 -1.78
C TYR A 15 1.71 -2.63 -1.70
N VAL A 16 1.02 -2.19 -2.75
CA VAL A 16 0.37 -0.87 -2.78
C VAL A 16 -1.13 -1.02 -2.66
N GLY A 17 -1.74 -0.28 -1.75
CA GLY A 17 -3.18 -0.27 -1.57
C GLY A 17 -3.75 1.09 -1.21
N CYS A 18 -5.07 1.23 -1.36
CA CYS A 18 -5.83 2.39 -0.93
C CYS A 18 -6.91 1.97 0.08
N THR A 19 -7.14 2.79 1.11
CA THR A 19 -8.17 2.54 2.13
C THR A 19 -8.62 3.84 2.81
N ASN A 20 -9.80 3.86 3.40
CA ASN A 20 -10.25 4.92 4.31
C ASN A 20 -9.88 4.65 5.78
N SER A 21 -9.37 3.46 6.11
CA SER A 21 -8.94 3.08 7.47
C SER A 21 -7.69 2.21 7.41
N VAL A 22 -6.53 2.83 7.63
CA VAL A 22 -5.22 2.15 7.58
C VAL A 22 -5.11 1.08 8.67
N GLU A 23 -5.59 1.37 9.88
CA GLU A 23 -5.52 0.45 11.02
C GLU A 23 -6.28 -0.86 10.74
N ASN A 24 -7.55 -0.75 10.34
CA ASN A 24 -8.35 -1.93 10.00
C ASN A 24 -7.73 -2.69 8.84
N ARG A 25 -7.21 -1.97 7.84
CA ARG A 25 -6.59 -2.62 6.68
C ARG A 25 -5.32 -3.39 7.07
N LEU A 26 -4.48 -2.84 7.94
CA LEU A 26 -3.29 -3.50 8.45
C LEU A 26 -3.62 -4.75 9.28
N LYS A 27 -4.62 -4.67 10.17
CA LYS A 27 -5.08 -5.84 10.93
C LYS A 27 -5.46 -6.99 9.99
N ARG A 28 -6.22 -6.71 8.93
CA ARG A 28 -6.60 -7.72 7.92
C ARG A 28 -5.39 -8.31 7.19
N HIS A 29 -4.40 -7.49 6.86
CA HIS A 29 -3.16 -7.99 6.27
C HIS A 29 -2.44 -8.94 7.24
N MET A 30 -2.22 -8.51 8.48
CA MET A 30 -1.55 -9.28 9.53
C MET A 30 -2.28 -10.58 9.90
N ASN A 31 -3.61 -10.58 9.83
CA ASN A 31 -4.44 -11.77 10.05
C ASN A 31 -4.43 -12.75 8.85
N GLY A 32 -3.71 -12.45 7.76
CA GLY A 32 -3.65 -13.32 6.58
C GLY A 32 -4.92 -13.31 5.72
N GLU A 33 -5.81 -12.34 5.90
CA GLU A 33 -7.08 -12.25 5.14
C GLU A 33 -6.89 -11.71 3.72
N VAL A 34 -5.71 -11.16 3.40
CA VAL A 34 -5.40 -10.64 2.06
C VAL A 34 -4.55 -11.64 1.31
N HIS A 35 -5.11 -12.20 0.23
CA HIS A 35 -4.49 -13.26 -0.57
C HIS A 35 -3.03 -12.98 -0.96
N TYR A 36 -2.68 -11.74 -1.31
CA TYR A 36 -1.32 -11.40 -1.71
C TYR A 36 -0.33 -11.42 -0.54
N THR A 37 -0.71 -10.87 0.62
CA THR A 37 0.21 -10.72 1.75
C THR A 37 0.19 -11.90 2.70
N LYS A 38 -0.85 -12.76 2.67
CA LYS A 38 -0.99 -13.89 3.61
C LYS A 38 0.20 -14.83 3.63
N SER A 39 0.81 -15.08 2.47
CA SER A 39 2.01 -15.93 2.35
C SER A 39 3.32 -15.17 2.51
N ARG A 40 3.26 -13.87 2.83
CA ARG A 40 4.42 -12.96 2.87
C ARG A 40 4.48 -12.14 4.17
N LEU A 41 3.83 -12.63 5.22
CA LEU A 41 3.85 -12.03 6.53
C LEU A 41 5.22 -12.24 7.23
N PRO A 42 5.58 -11.35 8.17
CA PRO A 42 4.88 -10.11 8.55
C PRO A 42 4.99 -9.03 7.46
N VAL A 43 4.05 -8.07 7.47
CA VAL A 43 4.12 -6.87 6.62
C VAL A 43 4.32 -5.63 7.46
N VAL A 44 5.07 -4.65 6.95
CA VAL A 44 5.29 -3.37 7.64
C VAL A 44 4.88 -2.22 6.74
N VAL A 45 4.31 -1.15 7.29
CA VAL A 45 4.05 0.08 6.53
C VAL A 45 5.37 0.80 6.31
N VAL A 46 5.69 1.08 5.05
CA VAL A 46 6.87 1.90 4.70
C VAL A 46 6.46 3.35 4.54
N VAL A 47 5.38 3.61 3.81
CA VAL A 47 4.85 4.95 3.58
C VAL A 47 3.33 4.92 3.50
N TYR A 48 2.71 6.03 3.90
CA TYR A 48 1.32 6.31 3.59
C TYR A 48 1.13 7.79 3.24
N THR A 49 0.16 8.08 2.39
CA THR A 49 -0.19 9.43 1.94
C THR A 49 -1.68 9.63 2.11
N ALA A 50 -2.07 10.71 2.77
CA ALA A 50 -3.46 11.06 3.04
C ALA A 50 -4.04 11.95 1.93
N PHE A 51 -5.30 11.69 1.58
CA PHE A 51 -6.06 12.42 0.58
C PHE A 51 -7.46 12.74 1.12
N ASN A 52 -7.89 13.98 0.96
CA ASN A 52 -9.27 14.37 1.26
C ASN A 52 -10.28 13.80 0.25
N ASP A 53 -9.83 13.60 -0.99
CA ASP A 53 -10.64 13.15 -2.11
C ASP A 53 -10.38 11.67 -2.44
N LYS A 54 -11.46 10.89 -2.54
CA LYS A 54 -11.42 9.46 -2.87
C LYS A 54 -10.80 9.21 -4.25
N HIS A 55 -11.23 9.95 -5.26
CA HIS A 55 -10.80 9.74 -6.64
C HIS A 55 -9.31 10.04 -6.82
N LYS A 56 -8.81 11.10 -6.19
CA LYS A 56 -7.37 11.42 -6.17
C LYS A 56 -6.56 10.29 -5.52
N ALA A 57 -7.03 9.74 -4.42
CA ALA A 57 -6.36 8.60 -3.77
C ALA A 57 -6.29 7.38 -4.70
N TYR A 58 -7.40 7.02 -5.37
CA TYR A 58 -7.40 5.90 -6.33
C TYR A 58 -6.55 6.17 -7.57
N GLN A 59 -6.53 7.39 -8.09
CA GLN A 59 -5.66 7.76 -9.21
C GLN A 59 -4.19 7.61 -8.83
N TYR A 60 -3.83 8.06 -7.62
CA TYR A 60 -2.47 7.92 -7.11
C TYR A 60 -2.09 6.45 -6.88
N GLU A 61 -2.96 5.66 -6.26
CA GLU A 61 -2.76 4.21 -6.10
C GLU A 61 -2.56 3.51 -7.46
N LYS A 62 -3.41 3.83 -8.45
CA LYS A 62 -3.30 3.31 -9.82
C LYS A 62 -1.98 3.72 -10.47
N TYR A 63 -1.56 4.96 -10.28
CA TYR A 63 -0.26 5.45 -10.76
C TYR A 63 0.88 4.65 -10.13
N LEU A 64 0.94 4.50 -8.81
CA LEU A 64 2.00 3.75 -8.12
C LEU A 64 2.06 2.27 -8.56
N LYS A 65 0.94 1.69 -9.01
CA LYS A 65 0.89 0.33 -9.57
C LYS A 65 1.41 0.23 -11.01
N SER A 66 1.52 1.33 -11.74
CA SER A 66 2.04 1.41 -13.11
C SER A 66 3.57 1.29 -13.17
N GLY A 67 4.14 1.08 -14.36
CA GLY A 67 5.59 0.98 -14.54
C GLY A 67 6.36 2.23 -14.09
N SER A 68 5.92 3.41 -14.53
CA SER A 68 6.53 4.68 -14.12
C SER A 68 6.32 4.97 -12.63
N GLY A 69 5.15 4.64 -12.08
CA GLY A 69 4.90 4.80 -10.65
C GLY A 69 5.72 3.86 -9.77
N ARG A 70 6.03 2.65 -10.23
CA ARG A 70 6.98 1.75 -9.54
C ARG A 70 8.39 2.33 -9.53
N ALA A 71 8.85 2.87 -10.66
CA ALA A 71 10.15 3.54 -10.74
C ALA A 71 10.21 4.77 -9.82
N PHE A 72 9.13 5.57 -9.80
CA PHE A 72 8.98 6.69 -8.88
C PHE A 72 9.06 6.25 -7.42
N SER A 73 8.30 5.22 -7.03
CA SER A 73 8.25 4.72 -5.64
C SER A 73 9.62 4.24 -5.19
N LYS A 74 10.33 3.49 -6.03
CA LYS A 74 11.67 2.97 -5.73
C LYS A 74 12.73 4.06 -5.52
N ARG A 75 12.54 5.23 -6.13
CA ARG A 75 13.49 6.34 -6.04
C ARG A 75 13.19 7.30 -4.89
N HIS A 76 11.92 7.46 -4.52
CA HIS A 76 11.50 8.57 -3.63
C HIS A 76 10.75 8.13 -2.38
N LEU A 77 10.22 6.90 -2.33
CA LEU A 77 9.34 6.45 -1.24
C LEU A 77 9.85 5.21 -0.49
N LEU A 78 10.78 4.45 -1.09
CA LEU A 78 11.35 3.20 -0.60
C LEU A 78 12.87 3.33 -0.51
#